data_AF-A0A3C0IVF0-F1
#
_entry.id   AF-A0A3C0IVF0-F1
#
_cell.length_a   1.000
_cell.length_b   1.000
_cell.length_c   1.000
_cell.angle_alpha   90.00
_cell.angle_beta   90.00
_cell.angle_gamma   90.00
#
_symmetry.space_group_name_H-M   'P 1'
#
loop_
_entity.id
_entity.type
_entity.pdbx_description
1 polymer ?
#
loop_
_entity_poly.entity_id
_entity_poly.type
_entity_poly.pdbx_seq_one_letter_code
_entity_poly.pdbx_strand_id
1 'polypeptide(L)' 'MLTPQQALQQYFGYTSFRGEQAAIIDAILAGNDVLALLPTGGGKSLLFQIPALVLPGTCLV' A
#
# COMPACT_ATOMS: atom_id res chain seq x y z
N MET A 1 7.99 -11.93 -7.64
CA MET A 1 7.10 -10.76 -7.53
C MET A 1 7.61 -9.91 -6.38
N LEU A 2 7.55 -8.59 -6.51
CA LEU A 2 7.94 -7.66 -5.46
C LEU A 2 6.95 -7.79 -4.28
N THR A 3 7.43 -7.93 -3.05
CA THR A 3 6.55 -7.90 -1.86
C THR A 3 6.22 -6.47 -1.45
N PRO A 4 5.12 -6.22 -0.72
CA PRO A 4 4.81 -4.89 -0.18
C PRO A 4 5.96 -4.27 0.62
N GLN A 5 6.65 -5.07 1.45
CA GLN A 5 7.79 -4.62 2.25
C GLN A 5 9.00 -4.27 1.36
N GLN A 6 9.27 -5.06 0.33
CA GLN A 6 10.33 -4.72 -0.63
C GLN A 6 10.00 -3.44 -1.41
N ALA A 7 8.74 -3.25 -1.82
CA ALA A 7 8.30 -2.03 -2.49
C ALA A 7 8.46 -0.80 -1.59
N LEU A 8 8.05 -0.94 -0.33
CA LEU A 8 8.17 0.11 0.68
C LEU A 8 9.64 0.53 0.88
N GLN A 9 10.53 -0.44 1.03
CA GLN A 9 11.94 -0.16 1.24
C GLN A 9 12.60 0.41 -0.02
N GLN A 10 12.36 -0.19 -1.18
CA GLN A 10 13.03 0.16 -2.44
C GLN A 10 12.60 1.53 -2.98
N TYR A 11 11.31 1.86 -2.92
CA TYR A 11 10.78 3.08 -3.55
C TYR A 11 10.51 4.22 -2.55
N PHE A 12 10.30 3.91 -1.27
CA PHE A 12 9.98 4.91 -0.25
C PHE A 12 11.01 5.01 0.88
N GLY A 13 11.96 4.08 0.96
CA GLY A 13 13.03 4.10 1.96
C GLY A 13 12.57 3.78 3.39
N TYR A 14 11.34 3.28 3.59
CA TYR A 14 10.85 2.90 4.91
C TYR A 14 11.05 1.41 5.17
N THR A 15 11.38 1.07 6.41
CA THR A 15 11.59 -0.33 6.85
C THR A 15 10.32 -0.98 7.38
N SER A 16 9.29 -0.20 7.69
CA SER A 16 8.02 -0.69 8.22
C SER A 16 6.84 0.21 7.84
N PHE A 17 5.69 -0.41 7.63
CA PHE A 17 4.41 0.30 7.54
C PHE A 17 4.04 0.93 8.88
N ARG A 18 3.19 1.97 8.84
CA ARG A 18 2.69 2.64 10.04
C ARG A 18 1.24 2.25 10.31
N GLY A 19 0.92 1.93 11.56
CA GLY A 19 -0.44 1.57 11.98
C GLY A 19 -1.06 0.50 11.09
N GLU A 20 -2.29 0.74 10.65
CA GLU A 20 -3.08 -0.21 9.85
C GLU A 20 -2.71 -0.28 8.36
N GLN A 21 -1.66 0.43 7.91
CA GLN A 21 -1.29 0.45 6.49
C GLN A 21 -1.04 -0.95 5.92
N ALA A 22 -0.32 -1.80 6.66
CA ALA A 22 -0.03 -3.17 6.21
C ALA A 22 -1.33 -3.98 6.04
N ALA A 23 -2.19 -3.97 7.06
CA ALA A 23 -3.47 -4.69 7.03
C ALA A 23 -4.39 -4.22 5.90
N ILE A 24 -4.43 -2.91 5.64
CA ILE A 24 -5.22 -2.34 4.53
C ILE A 24 -4.65 -2.78 3.17
N ILE A 25 -3.32 -2.71 3.00
CA ILE A 25 -2.65 -3.14 1.76
C ILE A 25 -2.90 -4.63 1.52
N ASP A 26 -2.78 -5.46 2.56
CA ASP A 26 -3.05 -6.90 2.47
C ASP A 26 -4.51 -7.17 2.06
N ALA A 27 -5.47 -6.41 2.59
CA ALA A 27 -6.87 -6.51 2.19
C ALA A 27 -7.09 -6.15 0.71
N ILE A 28 -6.42 -5.12 0.20
CA ILE A 28 -6.46 -4.72 -1.22
C ILE A 28 -5.84 -5.82 -2.10
N LEU A 29 -4.68 -6.36 -1.70
CA LEU A 29 -3.98 -7.42 -2.43
C LEU A 29 -4.75 -8.74 -2.43
N ALA A 30 -5.60 -8.98 -1.42
CA ALA A 30 -6.54 -10.08 -1.39
C ALA A 30 -7.77 -9.87 -2.30
N GLY A 31 -7.88 -8.70 -2.96
CA GLY A 31 -8.96 -8.38 -3.90
C GLY A 31 -10.24 -7.85 -3.24
N ASN A 32 -10.17 -7.39 -1.99
CA ASN A 32 -11.32 -6.82 -1.29
C ASN A 32 -11.50 -5.33 -1.62
N ASP A 33 -12.75 -4.88 -1.66
CA ASP A 33 -13.08 -3.45 -1.63
C ASP A 33 -12.79 -2.89 -0.22
N VAL A 34 -12.06 -1.77 -0.16
CA VAL A 34 -11.62 -1.17 1.11
C VAL A 34 -12.03 0.29 1.21
N LEU A 35 -12.72 0.64 2.30
CA LEU A 35 -12.93 2.01 2.75
C LEU A 35 -11.91 2.36 3.84
N ALA A 36 -10.88 3.14 3.51
CA ALA A 36 -9.84 3.54 4.45
C ALA A 36 -10.04 4.99 4.95
N LEU A 37 -10.25 5.16 6.25
CA LEU A 37 -10.35 6.48 6.91
C LEU A 37 -9.06 6.82 7.65
N LEU A 38 -8.29 7.77 7.12
CA LEU A 38 -7.07 8.26 7.77
C LEU A 38 -7.00 9.80 7.69
N PRO A 39 -6.39 10.47 8.69
CA PRO A 39 -6.18 11.91 8.64
C PRO A 39 -5.24 12.34 7.50
N THR A 40 -5.27 13.62 7.13
CA THR A 40 -4.24 14.21 6.26
C THR A 40 -2.86 14.03 6.88
N GLY A 41 -1.87 13.64 6.07
CA GLY A 41 -0.53 13.27 6.56
C GLY A 41 -0.41 11.83 7.10
N GLY A 42 -1.51 11.08 7.25
CA GLY A 42 -1.50 9.68 7.71
C GLY A 42 -0.94 8.66 6.71
N GLY A 43 -0.39 9.09 5.57
CA GLY A 43 0.21 8.21 4.58
C GLY A 43 -0.79 7.40 3.73
N LYS A 44 -1.99 7.94 3.48
CA LYS A 44 -3.01 7.29 2.63
C LYS A 44 -2.52 6.91 1.24
N SER A 45 -1.59 7.69 0.67
CA SER A 45 -1.09 7.43 -0.69
C SER A 45 -0.40 6.08 -0.83
N LEU A 46 0.28 5.61 0.23
CA LEU A 46 0.92 4.29 0.23
C LEU A 46 -0.09 3.15 0.05
N LEU A 47 -1.34 3.35 0.47
CA LEU A 47 -2.37 2.31 0.44
C LEU A 47 -2.72 1.88 -0.99
N PHE A 48 -2.60 2.77 -1.99
CA PHE A 48 -2.80 2.43 -3.40
C PHE A 48 -1.49 2.35 -4.19
N GLN A 49 -0.46 3.13 -3.81
CA GLN A 49 0.83 3.12 -4.51
C GLN A 49 1.60 1.80 -4.32
N ILE A 50 1.56 1.20 -3.13
CA ILE A 50 2.22 -0.08 -2.89
C ILE A 50 1.54 -1.21 -3.69
N PRO A 51 0.21 -1.40 -3.64
CA PRO A 51 -0.46 -2.35 -4.52
C PRO A 51 -0.17 -2.13 -6.01
N ALA A 52 -0.11 -0.87 -6.47
CA ALA A 52 0.20 -0.54 -7.86
C ALA A 52 1.59 -1.02 -8.32
N LEU A 53 2.56 -1.13 -7.41
CA LEU A 53 3.90 -1.63 -7.70
C LEU A 53 3.99 -3.17 -7.62
N VAL A 54 3.09 -3.79 -6.87
CA VAL A 54 3.10 -5.24 -6.60
C VAL A 54 2.26 -6.01 -7.61
N LEU A 55 1.13 -5.45 -8.02
CA LEU A 55 0.20 -6.07 -8.97
C LEU A 55 0.60 -5.76 -10.41
N PRO A 56 0.33 -6.68 -11.37
CA PRO A 56 0.48 -6.36 -12.78
C PRO A 56 -0.55 -5.31 -13.22
N GLY A 57 -0.15 -4.44 -14.15
CA GLY A 57 -1.02 -3.41 -14.72
C GLY A 57 -0.79 -2.02 -14.14
N THR A 58 -1.82 -1.18 -14.20
CA THR A 58 -1.76 0.24 -13.81
C THR A 58 -2.86 0.55 -12.81
N CYS A 59 -2.52 1.22 -11.71
CA CYS A 59 -3.49 1.77 -10.77
C CYS A 59 -4.09 3.07 -11.32
N LEU A 60 -5.42 3.19 -11.26
CA LEU A 60 -6.15 4.41 -11.60
C LEU A 60 -6.51 5.16 -10.31
N VAL A 61 -6.30 6.48 -10.30
CA VAL A 61 -6.52 7.39 -9.16
C VAL A 61 -7.36 8.57 -9.59
#